data_AF-A0A818MJC3-F1
#
_entry.id   AF-A0A818MJC3-F1
#
_cell.length_a   1.000
_cell.length_b   1.000
_cell.length_c   1.000
_cell.angle_alpha   90.00
_cell.angle_beta   90.00
_cell.angle_gamma   90.00
#
_symmetry.space_group_name_H-M   'P 1'
#
loop_
_entity.id
_entity.type
_entity.pdbx_description
1 polymer ?
#
loop_
_entity_poly.entity_id
_entity_poly.type
_entity_poly.pdbx_seq_one_letter_code
_entity_poly.pdbx_strand_id
1 'polypeptide(L)'
;MKRERNNYVWLLLVVAFFSFAGGSVIKKKVIILGGGMAGVIAARTLSENGVSDFVIVEAQSRLGGRMKETTFAGYTIELGANWVQGTRNPATQQENPIWTLAKKYKLQTTPSNFDDLLTYDQNGPANYLNVINNAWDNFYQVVADANIRKTSNLEDLSF
;
A
#
# COMPACT_ATOMS: atom_id res chain seq x y z
N MET A 1 73.10 21.62 5.57
CA MET A 1 72.39 20.99 4.45
C MET A 1 71.11 20.34 4.99
N LYS A 2 70.00 21.10 5.01
CA LYS A 2 68.66 20.68 5.44
C LYS A 2 67.85 20.51 4.14
N ARG A 3 67.26 19.33 3.91
CA ARG A 3 66.40 19.09 2.74
C ARG A 3 65.01 18.73 3.26
N GLU A 4 64.10 19.70 3.18
CA GLU A 4 62.68 19.53 3.49
C GLU A 4 61.98 18.70 2.42
N ARG A 5 61.03 17.88 2.84
CA ARG A 5 60.13 17.10 1.98
C ARG A 5 58.85 17.92 1.76
N ASN A 6 58.66 18.46 0.56
CA ASN A 6 57.38 19.05 0.16
C ASN A 6 56.49 17.96 -0.46
N ASN A 7 55.42 17.62 0.25
CA ASN A 7 54.30 16.81 -0.23
C ASN A 7 53.28 17.74 -0.89
N TYR A 8 53.07 17.61 -2.20
CA TYR A 8 51.90 18.17 -2.87
C TYR A 8 51.00 17.03 -3.34
N VAL A 9 49.95 16.78 -2.56
CA VAL A 9 48.82 15.91 -2.94
C VAL A 9 47.90 16.75 -3.83
N TRP A 10 47.74 16.35 -5.09
CA TRP A 10 46.79 16.97 -6.01
C TRP A 10 45.38 16.44 -5.70
N LEU A 11 44.52 17.30 -5.15
CA LEU A 11 43.09 17.04 -5.00
C LEU A 11 42.40 17.42 -6.32
N LEU A 12 42.03 16.43 -7.14
CA LEU A 12 41.20 16.62 -8.32
C LEU A 12 39.73 16.82 -7.88
N LEU A 13 39.26 18.06 -7.95
CA LEU A 13 37.85 18.42 -7.82
C LEU A 13 37.16 18.19 -9.17
N VAL A 14 36.42 17.09 -9.30
CA VAL A 14 35.53 16.86 -10.46
C VAL A 14 34.20 17.55 -10.19
N VAL A 15 34.04 18.77 -10.70
CA VAL A 15 32.74 19.44 -10.76
C VAL A 15 32.03 18.94 -12.01
N ALA A 16 31.12 17.97 -11.85
CA ALA A 16 30.27 17.51 -12.93
C ALA A 16 29.18 18.55 -13.21
N PHE A 17 29.35 19.34 -14.28
CA PHE A 17 28.28 20.15 -14.85
C PHE A 17 27.29 19.23 -15.55
N PHE A 18 26.21 18.84 -14.85
CA PHE A 18 25.05 18.26 -15.51
C PHE A 18 24.34 19.36 -16.29
N SER A 19 24.54 19.38 -17.62
CA SER A 19 23.69 20.13 -18.52
C SER A 19 22.32 19.44 -18.53
N PHE A 20 21.36 19.99 -17.78
CA PHE A 20 19.97 19.61 -17.93
C PHE A 20 19.50 20.14 -19.29
N ALA A 21 19.47 19.26 -20.30
CA ALA A 21 18.75 19.52 -21.54
C ALA A 21 17.32 19.95 -21.17
N GLY A 22 16.85 21.05 -21.78
CA GLY A 22 15.66 21.80 -21.39
C GLY A 22 14.42 20.94 -21.18
N GLY A 23 14.18 20.54 -19.93
CA GLY A 23 12.91 19.97 -19.51
C GLY A 23 11.86 21.07 -19.48
N SER A 24 10.70 20.79 -20.08
CA SER A 24 9.52 21.66 -19.92
C SER A 24 9.16 21.72 -18.43
N VAL A 25 9.21 22.91 -17.85
CA VAL A 25 8.83 23.13 -16.46
C VAL A 25 7.31 23.13 -16.36
N ILE A 26 6.74 22.11 -15.74
CA ILE A 26 5.30 22.04 -15.45
C ILE A 26 5.06 22.76 -14.12
N LYS A 27 4.39 23.92 -14.19
CA LYS A 27 3.94 24.66 -12.99
C LYS A 27 2.50 24.29 -12.66
N LYS A 28 2.26 23.93 -11.41
CA LYS A 28 0.94 23.59 -10.86
C LYS A 28 0.82 24.12 -9.43
N LYS A 29 -0.40 24.45 -9.00
CA LYS A 29 -0.68 24.80 -7.60
C LYS A 29 -0.55 23.61 -6.66
N VAL A 30 -0.93 22.41 -7.13
CA VAL A 30 -0.86 21.18 -6.33
C VAL A 30 -0.15 20.07 -7.11
N ILE A 31 0.78 19.38 -6.46
CA ILE A 31 1.44 18.19 -6.99
C ILE A 31 1.05 17.01 -6.12
N ILE A 32 0.49 15.98 -6.74
CA ILE A 32 0.17 14.70 -6.10
C ILE A 32 1.27 13.71 -6.45
N LEU A 33 2.06 13.31 -5.46
CA LEU A 33 3.14 12.33 -5.64
C LEU A 33 2.57 10.92 -5.41
N GLY A 34 2.50 10.15 -6.49
CA GLY A 34 1.94 8.80 -6.54
C GLY A 34 0.53 8.75 -7.14
N GLY A 35 0.38 7.95 -8.18
CA GLY A 35 -0.86 7.63 -8.89
C GLY A 35 -1.55 6.37 -8.37
N GLY A 36 -1.34 6.01 -7.09
CA GLY A 36 -2.09 4.96 -6.41
C GLY A 36 -3.52 5.40 -6.04
N MET A 37 -4.28 4.52 -5.39
CA MET A 37 -5.66 4.82 -4.96
C MET A 37 -5.79 6.13 -4.17
N ALA A 38 -4.89 6.39 -3.22
CA ALA A 38 -4.90 7.63 -2.45
C ALA A 38 -4.70 8.88 -3.33
N GLY A 39 -3.76 8.84 -4.28
CA GLY A 39 -3.50 9.96 -5.18
C GLY A 39 -4.62 10.21 -6.19
N VAL A 40 -5.21 9.13 -6.73
CA VAL A 40 -6.38 9.23 -7.62
C VAL A 40 -7.59 9.80 -6.88
N ILE A 41 -7.83 9.38 -5.63
CA ILE A 41 -8.91 9.94 -4.80
C ILE A 41 -8.63 11.40 -4.47
N ALA A 42 -7.39 11.77 -4.13
CA ALA A 42 -7.01 13.17 -3.89
C ALA A 42 -7.28 14.05 -5.13
N ALA A 43 -6.86 13.60 -6.32
CA ALA A 43 -7.12 14.30 -7.57
C ALA A 43 -8.62 14.44 -7.84
N ARG A 44 -9.40 13.38 -7.60
CA ARG A 44 -10.85 13.42 -7.74
C ARG A 44 -11.48 14.44 -6.77
N THR A 45 -11.08 14.43 -5.51
CA THR A 45 -11.60 15.35 -4.49
C THR A 45 -11.25 16.80 -4.83
N LEU A 46 -10.03 17.08 -5.32
CA LEU A 46 -9.66 18.41 -5.79
C LEU A 46 -10.56 18.87 -6.93
N SER A 47 -10.76 18.02 -7.94
CA SER A 47 -11.65 18.31 -9.08
C SER A 47 -13.09 18.57 -8.64
N GLU A 48 -13.64 17.74 -7.74
CA GLU A 48 -15.01 17.90 -7.21
C GLU A 48 -15.17 19.20 -6.40
N ASN A 49 -14.08 19.76 -5.86
CA ASN A 49 -14.05 21.05 -5.16
C ASN A 49 -13.60 22.22 -6.06
N GLY A 50 -13.59 22.05 -7.38
CA GLY A 50 -13.27 23.11 -8.34
C GLY A 50 -11.77 23.45 -8.45
N VAL A 51 -10.89 22.66 -7.83
CA VAL A 51 -9.44 22.83 -7.95
C VAL A 51 -8.93 21.95 -9.09
N SER A 52 -8.68 22.55 -10.25
CA SER A 52 -8.22 21.85 -11.46
C SER A 52 -6.72 22.04 -11.76
N ASP A 53 -6.04 22.95 -11.07
CA ASP A 53 -4.62 23.25 -11.30
C ASP A 53 -3.69 22.32 -10.51
N PHE A 54 -3.78 21.03 -10.81
CA PHE A 54 -2.94 20.00 -10.22
C PHE A 54 -2.32 19.05 -11.26
N VAL A 55 -1.33 18.27 -10.82
CA VAL A 55 -0.76 17.16 -11.59
C VAL A 55 -0.51 15.97 -10.69
N ILE A 56 -0.69 14.76 -11.23
CA ILE A 56 -0.25 13.52 -10.59
C ILE A 56 1.10 13.13 -11.19
N VAL A 57 2.09 12.86 -10.34
CA VAL A 57 3.40 12.34 -10.73
C VAL A 57 3.50 10.90 -10.23
N GLU A 58 3.54 9.95 -11.15
CA GLU A 58 3.66 8.52 -10.86
C GLU A 58 4.97 8.00 -11.45
N ALA A 59 5.68 7.19 -10.66
CA ALA A 59 6.96 6.62 -11.07
C ALA A 59 6.77 5.45 -12.04
N GLN A 60 5.64 4.75 -11.94
CA GLN A 60 5.26 3.65 -12.83
C GLN A 60 4.63 4.16 -14.13
N SER A 61 4.63 3.31 -15.15
CA SER A 61 3.97 3.58 -16.43
C SER A 61 2.43 3.44 -16.39
N ARG A 62 1.84 3.28 -15.20
CA ARG A 62 0.42 3.04 -14.98
C ARG A 62 -0.04 3.64 -13.65
N LEU A 63 -1.33 3.92 -13.54
CA LEU A 63 -1.98 4.24 -12.27
C LEU A 63 -2.31 2.97 -11.48
N GLY A 64 -2.78 3.15 -10.23
CA GLY A 64 -3.25 2.09 -9.34
C GLY A 64 -2.28 1.77 -8.20
N GLY A 65 -0.98 2.01 -8.40
CA GLY A 65 0.04 1.74 -7.37
C GLY A 65 0.04 0.27 -6.96
N ARG A 66 -0.27 -0.01 -5.68
CA ARG A 66 -0.39 -1.39 -5.17
C ARG A 66 -1.64 -2.14 -5.65
N MET A 67 -2.61 -1.47 -6.27
CA MET A 67 -3.66 -2.14 -7.05
C MET A 67 -3.03 -2.54 -8.38
N LYS A 68 -2.77 -3.83 -8.59
CA LYS A 68 -2.09 -4.34 -9.77
C LYS A 68 -2.65 -5.70 -10.14
N GLU A 69 -2.90 -5.89 -11.42
CA GLU A 69 -3.27 -7.16 -12.03
C GLU A 69 -2.21 -7.63 -13.04
N THR A 70 -2.29 -8.90 -13.41
CA THR A 70 -1.53 -9.48 -14.52
C THR A 70 -2.33 -10.59 -15.20
N THR A 71 -1.92 -10.98 -16.40
CA THR A 71 -2.50 -12.14 -17.09
C THR A 71 -1.66 -13.37 -16.79
N PHE A 72 -2.31 -14.43 -16.29
CA PHE A 72 -1.69 -15.72 -16.00
C PHE A 72 -2.61 -16.85 -16.47
N ALA A 73 -2.07 -17.77 -17.27
CA ALA A 73 -2.80 -18.93 -17.80
C ALA A 73 -4.15 -18.60 -18.49
N GLY A 74 -4.24 -17.44 -19.15
CA GLY A 74 -5.48 -16.98 -19.83
C GLY A 74 -6.48 -16.27 -18.91
N TYR A 75 -6.16 -16.11 -17.62
CA TYR A 75 -6.96 -15.41 -16.63
C TYR A 75 -6.31 -14.10 -16.21
N THR A 76 -7.11 -13.12 -15.81
CA THR A 76 -6.61 -11.94 -15.10
C THR A 76 -6.58 -12.26 -13.61
N ILE A 77 -5.43 -12.06 -12.98
CA ILE A 77 -5.24 -12.25 -11.53
C ILE A 77 -4.68 -10.98 -10.90
N GLU A 78 -5.04 -10.73 -9.65
CA GLU A 78 -4.48 -9.64 -8.86
C GLU A 78 -3.10 -10.01 -8.30
N LEU A 79 -2.12 -9.13 -8.50
CA LEU A 79 -0.83 -9.14 -7.81
C LEU A 79 -0.81 -8.22 -6.58
N GLY A 80 -1.92 -7.50 -6.36
CA GLY A 80 -2.08 -6.46 -5.35
C GLY A 80 -3.26 -6.74 -4.44
N ALA A 81 -4.00 -5.69 -4.07
CA ALA A 81 -5.20 -5.89 -3.26
C ALA A 81 -6.26 -6.68 -4.04
N ASN A 82 -6.77 -7.72 -3.42
CA ASN A 82 -7.69 -8.69 -4.04
C ASN A 82 -8.88 -9.07 -3.13
N TRP A 83 -8.94 -8.55 -1.90
CA TRP A 83 -10.08 -8.71 -0.99
C TRP A 83 -10.68 -7.36 -0.59
N VAL A 84 -12.01 -7.32 -0.51
CA VAL A 84 -12.74 -6.28 0.23
C VAL A 84 -13.01 -6.81 1.63
N GLN A 85 -12.13 -6.50 2.58
CA GLN A 85 -12.28 -6.92 3.97
C GLN A 85 -13.45 -6.19 4.64
N GLY A 86 -14.37 -6.94 5.24
CA GLY A 86 -15.51 -6.39 5.99
C GLY A 86 -16.43 -5.53 5.12
N THR A 87 -17.44 -6.13 4.49
CA THR A 87 -18.37 -5.43 3.60
C THR A 87 -19.35 -4.51 4.35
N ARG A 88 -19.56 -4.79 5.64
CA ARG A 88 -20.41 -4.01 6.54
C ARG A 88 -19.82 -4.04 7.95
N ASN A 89 -19.87 -2.91 8.65
CA ASN A 89 -19.54 -2.87 10.07
C ASN A 89 -20.65 -3.57 10.88
N PRO A 90 -20.33 -4.56 11.72
CA PRO A 90 -21.34 -5.31 12.46
C PRO A 90 -22.06 -4.47 13.54
N ALA A 91 -21.38 -3.51 14.15
CA ALA A 91 -21.94 -2.68 15.22
C ALA A 91 -22.78 -1.52 14.68
N THR A 92 -22.27 -0.79 13.69
CA THR A 92 -22.94 0.41 13.16
C THR A 92 -23.83 0.12 11.95
N GLN A 93 -23.76 -1.10 11.40
CA GLN A 93 -24.39 -1.48 10.13
C GLN A 93 -23.96 -0.62 8.94
N GLN A 94 -22.94 0.22 9.09
CA GLN A 94 -22.43 1.06 8.03
C GLN A 94 -21.75 0.21 6.96
N GLU A 95 -22.10 0.45 5.69
CA GLU A 95 -21.46 -0.22 4.58
C GLU A 95 -20.02 0.27 4.37
N ASN A 96 -19.13 -0.66 4.03
CA ASN A 96 -17.76 -0.32 3.66
C ASN A 96 -17.76 0.50 2.36
N PRO A 97 -17.15 1.70 2.32
CA PRO A 97 -17.09 2.52 1.11
C PRO A 97 -16.47 1.80 -0.09
N ILE A 98 -15.51 0.90 0.13
CA ILE A 98 -14.92 0.07 -0.93
C ILE A 98 -15.95 -0.91 -1.49
N TRP A 99 -16.83 -1.46 -0.64
CA TRP A 99 -17.92 -2.32 -1.09
C TRP A 99 -18.97 -1.54 -1.89
N THR A 100 -19.28 -0.31 -1.49
CA THR A 100 -20.13 0.59 -2.28
C THR A 100 -19.53 0.84 -3.68
N LEU A 101 -18.22 1.08 -3.77
CA LEU A 101 -17.53 1.24 -5.05
C LEU A 101 -17.54 -0.05 -5.89
N ALA A 102 -17.28 -1.20 -5.28
CA ALA A 102 -17.33 -2.49 -5.97
C ALA A 102 -18.68 -2.74 -6.63
N LYS A 103 -19.78 -2.47 -5.91
CA LYS A 103 -21.15 -2.55 -6.48
C LYS A 103 -21.38 -1.51 -7.57
N LYS A 104 -20.96 -0.26 -7.36
CA LYS A 104 -21.13 0.84 -8.34
C LYS A 104 -20.49 0.50 -9.69
N TYR A 105 -19.29 -0.09 -9.66
CA TYR A 105 -18.55 -0.50 -10.86
C TYR A 105 -18.82 -1.94 -11.29
N LYS A 106 -19.79 -2.62 -10.66
CA LYS A 106 -20.21 -3.99 -10.98
C LYS A 106 -19.05 -4.98 -11.02
N LEU A 107 -18.12 -4.89 -10.07
CA LEU A 107 -17.01 -5.82 -9.97
C LEU A 107 -17.52 -7.23 -9.71
N GLN A 108 -16.92 -8.21 -10.38
CA GLN A 108 -17.15 -9.62 -10.09
C GLN A 108 -16.46 -9.96 -8.76
N THR A 109 -17.18 -10.60 -7.85
CA THR A 109 -16.68 -10.94 -6.52
C THR A 109 -17.18 -12.31 -6.12
N THR A 110 -16.43 -12.98 -5.25
CA THR A 110 -16.79 -14.28 -4.69
C THR A 110 -16.66 -14.20 -3.17
N PRO A 111 -17.68 -14.65 -2.40
CA PRO A 111 -17.57 -14.66 -0.95
C PRO A 111 -16.47 -15.63 -0.52
N SER A 112 -15.65 -15.22 0.44
CA SER A 112 -14.69 -16.12 1.09
C SER A 112 -15.41 -16.85 2.23
N ASN A 113 -15.41 -18.18 2.16
CA ASN A 113 -15.92 -19.04 3.23
C ASN A 113 -14.75 -19.50 4.10
N PHE A 114 -14.72 -19.04 5.36
CA PHE A 114 -13.68 -19.42 6.33
C PHE A 114 -14.13 -20.55 7.26
N ASP A 115 -15.38 -21.01 7.16
CA ASP A 115 -15.94 -22.07 8.00
C ASP A 115 -15.71 -23.47 7.40
N ASP A 116 -15.39 -23.54 6.10
CA ASP A 116 -15.14 -24.79 5.37
C ASP A 116 -13.67 -24.87 4.95
N LEU A 117 -12.82 -25.29 5.88
CA LEU A 117 -11.37 -25.38 5.71
C LEU A 117 -10.93 -26.84 5.58
N LEU A 118 -10.18 -27.13 4.52
CA LEU A 118 -9.45 -28.37 4.36
C LEU A 118 -7.96 -28.12 4.65
N THR A 119 -7.39 -28.95 5.50
CA THR A 119 -5.99 -28.83 5.91
C THR A 119 -5.15 -29.99 5.37
N TYR A 120 -3.90 -29.68 4.98
CA TYR A 120 -2.97 -30.60 4.35
C TYR A 120 -1.56 -30.37 4.91
N ASP A 121 -0.76 -31.42 4.98
CA ASP A 121 0.68 -31.38 5.21
C ASP A 121 1.44 -31.97 4.00
N GLN A 122 2.75 -32.14 4.12
CA GLN A 122 3.58 -32.75 3.07
C GLN A 122 3.21 -34.21 2.73
N ASN A 123 2.42 -34.89 3.56
CA ASN A 123 1.97 -36.27 3.37
C ASN A 123 0.53 -36.37 2.85
N GLY A 124 -0.19 -35.24 2.75
CA GLY A 124 -1.57 -35.20 2.24
C GLY A 124 -2.56 -34.59 3.25
N PRO A 125 -3.85 -34.99 3.22
CA PRO A 125 -4.85 -34.47 4.13
C PRO A 125 -4.48 -34.75 5.59
N ALA A 126 -4.50 -33.72 6.43
CA ALA A 126 -4.21 -33.81 7.86
C ALA A 126 -5.11 -32.82 8.60
N ASN A 127 -5.64 -33.15 9.77
CA ASN A 127 -6.56 -32.27 10.50
C ASN A 127 -5.83 -31.35 11.48
N TYR A 128 -5.79 -30.06 11.17
CA TYR A 128 -5.20 -29.02 12.03
C TYR A 128 -6.22 -27.96 12.48
N LEU A 129 -7.51 -28.24 12.35
CA LEU A 129 -8.56 -27.25 12.65
C LEU A 129 -8.51 -26.78 14.12
N ASN A 130 -8.14 -27.65 15.07
CA ASN A 130 -7.97 -27.26 16.46
C ASN A 130 -6.85 -26.23 16.65
N VAL A 131 -5.71 -26.42 15.99
CA VAL A 131 -4.57 -25.49 16.03
C VAL A 131 -4.94 -24.16 15.40
N ILE A 132 -5.61 -24.20 14.25
CA ILE A 132 -6.07 -23.00 13.54
C ILE A 132 -7.10 -22.24 14.39
N ASN A 133 -8.09 -22.92 14.95
CA ASN A 133 -9.12 -22.29 15.80
C ASN A 133 -8.50 -21.65 17.05
N ASN A 134 -7.61 -22.36 17.73
CA ASN A 134 -6.88 -21.80 18.88
C ASN A 134 -6.06 -20.57 18.47
N ALA A 135 -5.45 -20.57 17.28
CA ALA A 135 -4.71 -19.42 16.77
C ALA A 135 -5.64 -18.22 16.46
N TRP A 136 -6.82 -18.47 15.89
CA TRP A 136 -7.84 -17.45 15.66
C TRP A 136 -8.33 -16.83 16.97
N ASP A 137 -8.63 -17.64 17.98
CA ASP A 137 -9.06 -17.17 19.29
C ASP A 137 -7.98 -16.30 19.94
N ASN A 138 -6.73 -16.77 19.93
CA ASN A 138 -5.59 -16.01 20.46
C ASN A 138 -5.39 -14.69 19.71
N PHE A 139 -5.54 -14.68 18.38
CA PHE A 139 -5.44 -13.46 17.58
C PHE A 139 -6.51 -12.45 18.00
N TYR A 140 -7.77 -12.87 18.15
CA TYR A 140 -8.84 -11.97 18.58
C TYR A 140 -8.62 -11.43 20.00
N GLN A 141 -8.10 -12.24 20.93
CA GLN A 141 -7.74 -11.77 22.26
C GLN A 141 -6.64 -10.70 22.20
N VAL A 142 -5.57 -10.94 21.45
CA VAL A 142 -4.47 -9.97 21.30
C VAL A 142 -4.95 -8.66 20.68
N VAL A 143 -5.82 -8.72 19.66
CA VAL A 143 -6.40 -7.52 19.03
C VAL A 143 -7.29 -6.76 20.01
N ALA A 144 -8.10 -7.46 20.80
CA ALA A 144 -8.93 -6.84 21.84
C ALA A 144 -8.06 -6.15 22.91
N ASP A 145 -7.02 -6.82 23.40
CA ASP A 145 -6.08 -6.27 24.37
C ASP A 145 -5.32 -5.06 23.83
N ALA A 146 -4.89 -5.11 22.56
CA ALA A 146 -4.25 -3.98 21.90
C ALA A 146 -5.20 -2.77 21.81
N ASN A 147 -6.47 -3.01 21.49
CA ASN A 147 -7.48 -1.95 21.48
C ASN A 147 -7.69 -1.35 22.87
N ILE A 148 -7.74 -2.17 23.92
CA ILE A 148 -7.81 -1.69 25.31
C ILE A 148 -6.60 -0.81 25.63
N ARG A 149 -5.38 -1.29 25.36
CA ARG A 149 -4.14 -0.53 25.59
C ARG A 149 -4.16 0.83 24.91
N LYS A 150 -4.58 0.88 23.65
CA LYS A 150 -4.75 2.13 22.91
C LYS A 150 -5.75 3.07 23.57
N THR A 151 -6.94 2.57 23.92
CA THR A 151 -7.98 3.40 24.57
C THR A 151 -7.60 3.86 25.98
N SER A 152 -6.73 3.11 26.66
CA SER A 152 -6.18 3.44 27.97
C SER A 152 -4.86 4.23 27.89
N ASN A 153 -4.39 4.59 26.69
CA ASN A 153 -3.13 5.31 26.48
C ASN A 153 -1.89 4.58 27.07
N LEU A 154 -1.87 3.24 26.96
CA LEU A 154 -0.82 2.33 27.41
C LEU A 154 0.03 1.78 26.25
N GLU A 155 0.08 2.51 25.14
CA GLU A 155 0.93 2.17 24.00
C GLU A 155 2.40 2.41 24.37
N ASP A 156 3.29 1.47 24.00
CA ASP A 156 4.73 1.71 24.10
C ASP A 156 5.16 2.64 22.96
N LEU A 157 5.59 3.85 23.33
CA LEU A 157 6.05 4.88 22.41
C LEU A 157 7.58 5.01 22.41
N SER A 158 8.30 4.11 23.08
CA SER A 158 9.75 4.08 22.99
C SER A 158 10.16 3.49 21.64
N PHE A 159 11.05 4.20 20.94
CA PHE A 159 11.62 3.83 19.63
C PHE A 159 13.15 3.81 19.70
#